data_AF-A0AAV6X0E9-F1
#
_entry.id   AF-A0AAV6X0E9-F1
#
_cell.length_a   1.000
_cell.length_b   1.000
_cell.length_c   1.000
_cell.angle_alpha   90.00
_cell.angle_beta   90.00
_cell.angle_gamma   90.00
#
_symmetry.space_group_name_H-M   'P 1'
#
loop_
_entity.id
_entity.type
_entity.pdbx_description
1 polymer ?
#
loop_
_entity_poly.entity_id
_entity_poly.type
_entity_poly.pdbx_seq_one_letter_code
_entity_poly.pdbx_strand_id
1 'polypeptide(L)'
;MIKRLFVFSDMEFDQASETPWETDYEAIVRKFRESGYGDCVPEIVFWNLRDSRATPVPGDKTGVALVSGFSKNLMTLFLEEGGILNPEDVMEAAISGEEYSKLVVVD
;
A
#
# COMPACT_ATOMS: atom_id res chain seq x y z
N MET A 1 -19.19 2.59 -4.22
CA MET A 1 -17.94 2.38 -4.98
C MET A 1 -16.85 2.07 -3.96
N ILE A 2 -16.07 1.01 -4.17
CA ILE A 2 -14.96 0.66 -3.28
C ILE A 2 -13.87 1.73 -3.48
N LYS A 3 -13.45 2.39 -2.40
CA LYS A 3 -12.41 3.43 -2.47
C LYS A 3 -11.00 2.84 -2.42
N ARG A 4 -10.82 1.77 -1.63
CA ARG A 4 -9.52 1.16 -1.36
C ARG A 4 -9.61 -0.34 -1.22
N LEU A 5 -8.56 -1.03 -1.68
CA LEU A 5 -8.35 -2.46 -1.55
C LEU A 5 -7.01 -2.73 -0.87
N PHE A 6 -7.02 -3.52 0.20
CA PHE A 6 -5.81 -4.03 0.83
C PHE A 6 -5.53 -5.46 0.35
N VAL A 7 -4.31 -5.71 -0.10
CA VAL A 7 -3.86 -7.02 -0.57
C VAL A 7 -2.72 -7.47 0.34
N PHE A 8 -3.03 -8.40 1.25
CA PHE A 8 -2.04 -9.00 2.15
C PHE A 8 -1.43 -10.22 1.46
N SER A 9 -0.14 -10.16 1.12
CA SER A 9 0.56 -11.27 0.45
C SER A 9 2.05 -11.29 0.81
N ASP A 10 2.79 -12.27 0.28
CA ASP A 10 4.25 -12.29 0.29
C ASP A 10 4.88 -11.66 -0.97
N MET A 11 4.04 -11.03 -1.81
CA MET A 11 4.41 -10.26 -3.01
C MET A 11 5.03 -11.06 -4.17
N GLU A 12 5.06 -12.39 -4.09
CA GLU A 12 5.56 -13.29 -5.14
C GLU A 12 4.50 -13.52 -6.25
N PHE A 13 4.07 -12.42 -6.87
CA PHE A 13 3.04 -12.42 -7.89
C PHE A 13 3.50 -13.01 -9.23
N ASP A 14 4.80 -13.07 -9.47
CA ASP A 14 5.42 -13.68 -10.66
C ASP A 14 5.12 -15.18 -10.79
N GLN A 15 4.88 -15.88 -9.68
CA GLN A 15 4.43 -17.28 -9.67
C GLN A 15 2.91 -17.43 -9.78
N ALA A 16 2.16 -16.37 -9.47
CA ALA A 16 0.70 -16.38 -9.50
C ALA A 16 0.13 -15.88 -10.84
N SER A 17 0.87 -15.06 -11.57
CA SER A 17 0.45 -14.53 -12.86
C SER A 17 0.61 -15.56 -13.98
N GLU A 18 -0.44 -15.73 -14.78
CA GLU A 18 -0.41 -16.54 -16.00
C GLU A 18 0.32 -15.83 -17.16
N THR A 19 0.55 -14.51 -17.05
CA THR A 19 1.10 -13.67 -18.13
C THR A 19 2.41 -13.00 -17.69
N PRO A 20 3.58 -13.42 -18.22
CA PRO A 20 4.87 -12.89 -17.77
C PRO A 20 5.19 -11.45 -18.23
N TRP A 21 4.35 -10.87 -19.09
CA TRP A 21 4.55 -9.53 -19.67
C TRP A 21 3.55 -8.48 -19.14
N GLU A 22 2.63 -8.87 -18.26
CA GLU A 22 1.61 -8.00 -17.65
C GLU A 22 1.73 -8.15 -16.12
N THR A 23 1.84 -7.03 -15.40
CA THR A 23 1.76 -7.03 -13.94
C THR A 23 0.31 -7.23 -13.50
N ASP A 24 0.08 -7.80 -12.31
CA ASP A 24 -1.29 -7.96 -11.78
C ASP A 24 -2.05 -6.64 -11.68
N TYR A 25 -1.34 -5.54 -11.41
CA TYR A 25 -1.95 -4.22 -11.41
C TYR A 25 -2.47 -3.81 -12.79
N GLU A 26 -1.69 -4.03 -13.85
CA GLU A 26 -2.12 -3.76 -15.22
C GLU A 26 -3.33 -4.63 -15.61
N ALA A 27 -3.32 -5.91 -15.22
CA ALA A 27 -4.45 -6.81 -15.40
C ALA A 27 -5.71 -6.30 -14.67
N ILE A 28 -5.57 -5.78 -13.45
CA ILE A 28 -6.67 -5.18 -12.68
C ILE A 28 -7.23 -3.95 -13.42
N VAL A 29 -6.37 -3.01 -13.81
CA VAL A 29 -6.79 -1.79 -14.54
C VAL A 29 -7.54 -2.14 -15.82
N ARG A 30 -7.00 -3.09 -16.59
CA ARG A 30 -7.62 -3.57 -17.83
C ARG A 30 -9.00 -4.18 -17.58
N LYS A 31 -9.12 -5.09 -16.60
CA LYS A 31 -10.40 -5.73 -16.23
C LYS A 31 -11.45 -4.73 -15.76
N PHE A 32 -11.05 -3.69 -15.01
CA PHE A 32 -11.94 -2.60 -14.60
C PHE A 32 -12.48 -1.83 -15.80
N ARG A 33 -11.61 -1.50 -16.76
CA ARG A 33 -12.00 -0.82 -18.00
C ARG A 33 -12.93 -1.68 -18.86
N GLU A 34 -12.60 -2.96 -19.06
CA GLU A 34 -13.42 -3.93 -19.81
C GLU A 34 -14.81 -4.13 -19.19
N SER A 35 -14.92 -4.05 -17.86
CA SER A 35 -16.18 -4.19 -17.13
C SER A 35 -17.04 -2.91 -17.13
N GLY A 36 -16.59 -1.85 -17.80
CA GLY A 36 -17.33 -0.58 -17.90
C GLY A 36 -17.13 0.37 -16.71
N TYR A 37 -16.20 0.09 -15.79
CA TYR A 37 -15.86 1.00 -14.69
C TYR A 37 -14.86 2.10 -15.11
N GLY A 38 -14.36 2.06 -16.35
CA GLY A 38 -13.41 3.05 -16.86
C GLY A 38 -12.13 3.08 -16.03
N ASP A 39 -11.70 4.28 -15.64
CA ASP A 39 -10.49 4.48 -14.82
C ASP A 39 -10.80 4.53 -13.31
N CYS A 40 -12.00 4.09 -12.89
CA CYS A 40 -12.40 4.03 -11.47
C CYS A 40 -11.80 2.81 -10.75
N VAL A 41 -10.50 2.63 -10.85
CA VAL A 41 -9.75 1.61 -10.12
C VAL A 41 -9.56 2.10 -8.68
N PRO A 42 -9.88 1.29 -7.65
CA PRO A 42 -9.66 1.68 -6.26
C PRO A 42 -8.17 1.87 -5.99
N GLU A 43 -7.85 2.65 -4.96
CA GLU A 43 -6.48 2.68 -4.43
C GLU A 43 -6.11 1.28 -3.92
N ILE A 44 -4.93 0.79 -4.29
CA ILE A 44 -4.48 -0.55 -3.90
C ILE A 44 -3.30 -0.44 -2.96
N VAL A 45 -3.43 -1.03 -1.77
CA VAL A 45 -2.34 -1.15 -0.80
C VAL A 45 -1.87 -2.59 -0.80
N PHE A 46 -0.69 -2.84 -1.36
CA PHE A 46 -0.06 -4.15 -1.28
C PHE A 46 0.80 -4.22 -0.01
N TRP A 47 0.47 -5.17 0.87
CA TRP A 47 1.13 -5.34 2.16
C TRP A 47 1.89 -6.65 2.21
N ASN A 48 3.21 -6.54 2.19
CA ASN A 48 4.14 -7.65 2.34
C ASN A 48 4.28 -8.09 3.81
N LEU A 49 3.85 -9.32 4.09
CA LEU A 49 3.93 -9.92 5.43
C LEU A 49 5.14 -10.83 5.64
N ARG A 50 5.92 -11.13 4.59
CA ARG A 50 6.93 -12.21 4.57
C ARG A 50 8.37 -11.72 4.44
N ASP A 51 8.63 -10.43 4.69
CA ASP A 51 9.96 -9.81 4.55
C ASP A 51 10.67 -10.21 3.22
N SER A 52 9.92 -10.15 2.11
CA SER A 52 10.45 -10.40 0.77
C SER A 52 10.84 -9.08 0.09
N ARG A 53 11.73 -9.16 -0.90
CA ARG A 53 12.08 -7.99 -1.73
C ARG A 53 11.18 -7.85 -2.97
N ALA A 54 10.25 -8.77 -3.17
CA ALA A 54 9.35 -8.76 -4.30
C ALA A 54 8.33 -7.62 -4.19
N THR A 55 8.02 -6.98 -5.31
CA THR A 55 7.03 -5.90 -5.40
C THR A 55 6.18 -6.07 -6.65
N PRO A 56 4.83 -6.04 -6.55
CA PRO A 56 3.93 -6.25 -7.68
C PRO A 56 3.92 -5.09 -8.68
N VAL A 57 4.37 -3.91 -8.24
CA VAL A 57 4.48 -2.71 -9.07
C VAL A 57 5.70 -1.88 -8.66
N PRO A 58 6.22 -1.03 -9.56
CA PRO A 58 7.11 0.06 -9.19
C PRO A 58 6.49 0.98 -8.12
N GLY A 59 7.30 1.46 -7.18
CA GLY A 59 6.82 2.27 -6.04
C GLY A 59 6.35 3.68 -6.40
N ASP A 60 6.57 4.15 -7.62
CA ASP A 60 6.15 5.47 -8.12
C ASP A 60 4.76 5.45 -8.77
N LYS A 61 4.04 4.31 -8.70
CA LYS A 61 2.74 4.17 -9.33
C LYS A 61 1.64 4.90 -8.56
N THR A 62 1.03 5.90 -9.20
CA THR A 62 -0.12 6.62 -8.64
C THR A 62 -1.29 5.68 -8.34
N GLY A 63 -1.88 5.83 -7.15
CA GLY A 63 -3.00 4.99 -6.69
C GLY A 63 -2.58 3.63 -6.13
N VAL A 64 -1.27 3.39 -5.97
CA VAL A 64 -0.73 2.20 -5.30
C VAL A 64 0.16 2.60 -4.14
N ALA A 65 0.08 1.85 -3.04
CA ALA A 65 1.03 1.92 -1.94
C ALA A 65 1.62 0.53 -1.66
N LEU A 66 2.91 0.51 -1.31
CA LEU A 66 3.64 -0.69 -0.90
C LEU A 66 3.97 -0.58 0.59
N VAL A 67 3.54 -1.54 1.38
CA VAL A 67 3.79 -1.61 2.82
C VAL A 67 4.50 -2.92 3.13
N SER A 68 5.52 -2.89 3.98
CA SER A 68 6.25 -4.08 4.41
C SER A 68 6.33 -4.16 5.94
N GLY A 69 6.36 -5.40 6.44
CA GLY A 69 6.52 -5.69 7.87
C GLY A 69 5.18 -5.82 8.60
N PHE A 70 5.19 -6.57 9.69
CA PHE A 70 4.00 -6.80 10.50
C PHE A 70 4.07 -5.98 11.78
N SER A 71 3.19 -4.97 11.89
CA SER A 71 3.00 -4.16 13.10
C SER A 71 1.51 -4.01 13.40
N LYS A 72 1.11 -4.37 14.62
CA LYS A 72 -0.27 -4.18 15.09
C LYS A 72 -0.69 -2.71 15.02
N ASN A 73 0.23 -1.80 15.37
CA ASN A 73 -0.03 -0.36 15.37
C ASN A 73 -0.24 0.17 13.96
N LEU A 74 0.54 -0.31 12.97
CA LEU A 74 0.32 0.05 11.57
C LEU A 74 -1.07 -0.39 11.13
N MET A 75 -1.48 -1.61 11.47
CA MET A 75 -2.80 -2.12 11.07
C MET A 75 -3.95 -1.32 11.68
N THR A 76 -3.84 -0.92 12.95
CA THR A 76 -4.80 -0.04 13.61
C THR A 76 -4.86 1.33 12.93
N LEU A 77 -3.71 1.97 12.69
CA LEU A 77 -3.62 3.26 12.01
C LEU A 77 -4.28 3.23 10.62
N PHE A 78 -4.02 2.17 9.84
CA PHE A 78 -4.63 2.01 8.51
C PHE A 78 -6.16 1.84 8.55
N LEU A 79 -6.69 1.16 9.57
CA LEU A 79 -8.12 0.89 9.72
C LEU A 79 -8.89 2.07 10.31
N GLU A 80 -8.30 2.79 11.27
CA GLU A 80 -8.97 3.86 12.03
C GLU A 80 -8.86 5.22 11.34
N GLU A 81 -7.73 5.55 10.73
CA GLU A 81 -7.48 6.88 10.13
C GLU A 81 -7.79 6.95 8.63
N GLY A 82 -8.53 5.97 8.10
CA GLY A 82 -8.90 5.96 6.69
C GLY A 82 -7.69 5.84 5.76
N GLY A 83 -6.65 5.14 6.22
CA GLY A 83 -5.43 4.72 5.50
C GLY A 83 -4.68 5.86 4.80
N ILE A 84 -3.94 6.61 5.60
CA ILE A 84 -2.88 7.50 5.16
C ILE A 84 -1.86 6.68 4.33
N LEU A 85 -1.67 7.05 3.06
CA LEU A 85 -0.90 6.27 2.09
C LEU A 85 0.58 6.65 2.02
N ASN A 86 0.95 7.82 2.55
CA ASN A 86 2.33 8.28 2.53
C ASN A 86 3.06 7.76 3.77
N PRO A 87 4.18 7.02 3.62
CA PRO A 87 5.01 6.62 4.75
C PRO A 87 5.47 7.79 5.62
N GLU A 88 5.68 8.98 5.05
CA GLU A 88 6.06 10.18 5.82
C GLU A 88 4.90 10.64 6.72
N ASP A 89 3.68 10.69 6.19
CA ASP A 89 2.50 11.06 6.98
C ASP A 89 2.25 10.04 8.12
N VAL A 90 2.50 8.75 7.87
CA VAL A 90 2.43 7.69 8.90
C VAL A 90 3.50 7.88 9.97
N MET A 91 4.74 8.19 9.55
CA MET A 91 5.83 8.50 10.47
C MET A 91 5.48 9.72 11.31
N GLU A 92 5.02 10.81 10.68
CA GLU A 92 4.66 12.07 11.33
C GLU A 92 3.56 11.83 12.36
N ALA A 93 2.48 11.13 11.99
CA ALA A 93 1.40 10.77 12.91
C ALA A 93 1.90 9.97 14.12
N ALA A 94 2.82 9.03 13.90
CA ALA A 94 3.40 8.21 14.96
C ALA A 94 4.29 9.01 15.93
N ILE A 95 4.89 10.13 15.49
CA ILE A 95 5.75 10.99 16.32
C ILE A 95 5.08 12.29 16.77
N SER A 96 3.82 12.54 16.37
CA SER A 96 3.04 13.73 16.73
C SER A 96 2.54 13.76 18.18
N GLY A 97 2.76 12.69 18.97
CA GLY A 97 2.28 12.57 20.35
C GLY A 97 2.92 13.57 21.33
N GLU A 98 2.19 13.94 22.38
CA GLU A 98 2.69 14.84 23.43
C GLU A 98 4.00 14.35 24.06
N GLU A 99 4.23 13.03 24.10
CA GLU A 99 5.47 12.43 24.59
C GLU A 99 6.72 12.87 23.81
N TYR A 100 6.57 13.21 22.53
CA TYR A 100 7.66 13.64 21.65
C TYR A 100 7.80 15.16 21.58
N SER A 101 6.83 15.92 22.08
CA SER A 101 6.84 17.40 22.08
C SER A 101 8.04 18.03 22.80
N LYS A 102 8.71 17.28 23.68
CA LYS A 102 9.87 17.72 24.47
C LYS A 102 11.21 17.35 23.82
N LEU A 103 11.20 16.62 22.71
CA LEU A 103 12.43 16.28 22.01
C LEU A 103 13.00 17.55 21.35
N VAL A 104 14.31 17.75 21.54
CA VAL A 104 15.05 18.87 20.95
C VAL A 104 16.22 18.32 20.17
N VAL A 105 16.49 18.92 19.02
CA VAL A 105 17.71 18.65 18.25
C VAL A 105 18.85 19.40 18.94
N VAL A 106 19.92 18.69 19.28
CA VAL A 106 21.16 19.26 19.84
C VAL A 106 22.24 19.10 18.77
N ASP A 107 22.93 20.18 18.43
CA ASP A 107 24.04 20.20 17.46
C ASP A 107 25.41 19.96 18.11
#